data_AF-A0A0S9KDS5-F1
#
_entry.id   AF-A0A0S9KDS5-F1
#
_cell.length_a   1.000
_cell.length_b   1.000
_cell.length_c   1.000
_cell.angle_alpha   90.00
_cell.angle_beta   90.00
_cell.angle_gamma   90.00
#
_symmetry.space_group_name_H-M   'P 1'
#
loop_
_entity.id
_entity.type
_entity.pdbx_description
1 polymer ?
#
loop_
_entity_poly.entity_id
_entity_poly.type
_entity_poly.pdbx_seq_one_letter_code
_entity_poly.pdbx_strand_id
1 'polypeptide(L)'
;MTDTDPQFPTAGDVRYLPVPTEHVPEVLRYIADLMTGATPMTATLTPEAPTEATPAAGGLNLTDWHEMEAQRWEDIDVVDLANRNTKTAKHYRAIMDELVDNHVGEWRSIDDIADATGLDRDVVKNFRTQIYRHLHAHTDYILAPFPGAWGADLTPRRKQVVWYRVSEAQAAQWRRVLPQLHK
;
A
#
# COMPACT_ATOMS: atom_id res chain seq x y z
N MET A 1 -44.58 5.78 8.07
CA MET A 1 -43.18 5.35 8.12
C MET A 1 -42.65 5.51 6.71
N THR A 2 -41.99 6.62 6.43
CA THR A 2 -41.39 6.94 5.13
C THR A 2 -40.02 6.28 5.06
N ASP A 3 -39.91 5.35 4.12
CA ASP A 3 -38.68 4.68 3.70
C ASP A 3 -37.91 5.67 2.82
N THR A 4 -36.77 6.16 3.31
CA THR A 4 -35.88 7.05 2.56
C THR A 4 -34.67 6.21 2.15
N ASP A 5 -34.80 5.60 0.97
CA ASP A 5 -33.71 4.89 0.30
C ASP A 5 -32.68 5.94 -0.19
N PRO A 6 -31.39 5.83 0.13
CA PRO A 6 -30.38 6.77 -0.36
C PRO A 6 -30.15 6.55 -1.87
N GLN A 7 -30.63 7.47 -2.69
CA GLN A 7 -30.28 7.54 -4.11
C GLN A 7 -28.79 7.86 -4.27
N PHE A 8 -28.00 6.89 -4.71
CA PHE A 8 -26.67 7.16 -5.25
C PHE A 8 -26.79 7.90 -6.60
N PRO A 9 -25.92 8.89 -6.88
CA PRO A 9 -25.96 9.61 -8.14
C PRO A 9 -25.72 8.64 -9.31
N THR A 10 -26.66 8.64 -10.25
CA THR A 10 -26.58 7.87 -11.49
C THR A 10 -25.36 8.31 -12.30
N ALA A 11 -24.52 7.35 -12.71
CA ALA A 11 -23.31 7.57 -13.51
C ALA A 11 -23.65 8.16 -14.88
N GLY A 12 -23.82 9.48 -14.95
CA GLY A 12 -23.92 10.26 -16.17
C GLY A 12 -22.63 11.06 -16.40
N ASP A 13 -22.00 10.84 -17.54
CA ASP A 13 -20.91 11.66 -18.13
C ASP A 13 -19.49 11.54 -17.56
N VAL A 14 -19.00 10.32 -17.30
CA VAL A 14 -17.53 10.10 -17.30
C VAL A 14 -17.04 10.05 -18.75
N ARG A 15 -16.33 11.10 -19.19
CA ARG A 15 -15.67 11.15 -20.50
C ARG A 15 -14.20 10.82 -20.35
N TYR A 16 -13.75 9.78 -21.05
CA TYR A 16 -12.32 9.48 -21.18
C TYR A 16 -11.67 10.44 -22.17
N LEU A 17 -10.72 11.23 -21.69
CA LEU A 17 -9.90 12.12 -22.51
C LEU A 17 -8.48 11.53 -22.60
N PRO A 18 -7.99 11.16 -23.79
CA PRO A 18 -6.61 10.72 -23.94
C PRO A 18 -5.67 11.91 -23.70
N VAL A 19 -4.75 11.76 -22.76
CA VAL A 19 -3.72 12.75 -22.43
C VAL A 19 -2.37 12.20 -22.92
N PRO A 20 -1.65 12.93 -23.79
CA PRO A 20 -0.27 12.56 -24.15
C PRO A 20 0.60 12.43 -22.90
N THR A 21 1.52 11.46 -22.88
CA THR A 21 2.28 11.09 -21.68
C THR A 21 3.06 12.27 -21.10
N GLU A 22 3.54 13.17 -21.96
CA GLU A 22 4.24 14.40 -21.59
C GLU A 22 3.40 15.37 -20.74
N HIS A 23 2.07 15.34 -20.85
CA HIS A 23 1.16 16.23 -20.13
C HIS A 23 0.52 15.60 -18.88
N VAL A 24 0.76 14.30 -18.63
CA VAL A 24 0.22 13.61 -17.44
C VAL A 24 0.63 14.31 -16.12
N PRO A 25 1.88 14.76 -15.93
CA PRO A 25 2.25 15.48 -14.70
C PRO A 25 1.48 16.79 -14.50
N GLU A 26 1.22 17.53 -15.59
CA GLU A 26 0.50 18.81 -15.55
C GLU A 26 -0.99 18.62 -15.24
N VAL A 27 -1.61 17.60 -15.82
CA VAL A 27 -3.01 17.25 -15.55
C VAL A 27 -3.19 16.79 -14.10
N LEU A 28 -2.28 15.96 -13.58
CA LEU A 28 -2.33 15.55 -12.17
C LEU A 28 -2.15 16.74 -11.22
N ARG A 29 -1.27 17.69 -11.56
CA ARG A 29 -1.11 18.92 -10.78
C ARG A 29 -2.38 19.77 -10.79
N TYR A 30 -3.00 19.96 -11.96
CA TYR A 30 -4.24 20.71 -12.10
C TYR A 30 -5.41 20.10 -11.31
N ILE A 31 -5.52 18.76 -11.30
CA ILE A 31 -6.52 18.05 -10.50
C ILE A 31 -6.26 18.26 -9.00
N ALA A 32 -5.00 18.21 -8.56
CA ALA A 32 -4.63 18.47 -7.17
C ALA A 32 -4.95 19.92 -6.74
N ASP A 33 -4.69 20.90 -7.62
CA ASP A 33 -5.03 22.31 -7.38
C ASP A 33 -6.56 22.51 -7.25
N LEU A 34 -7.34 21.84 -8.09
CA LEU A 34 -8.81 21.84 -8.01
C LEU A 34 -9.33 21.23 -6.70
N MET A 35 -8.74 20.11 -6.26
CA MET A 35 -9.15 19.43 -5.02
C MET A 35 -8.79 20.23 -3.75
N THR A 36 -7.77 21.09 -3.81
CA THR A 36 -7.36 21.94 -2.69
C THR A 36 -8.05 23.32 -2.68
N GLY A 37 -8.90 23.61 -3.68
CA GLY A 37 -9.58 24.90 -3.80
C GLY A 37 -8.65 26.06 -4.19
N ALA A 38 -7.46 25.75 -4.69
CA ALA A 38 -6.50 26.73 -5.13
C ALA A 38 -6.91 27.27 -6.52
N THR A 39 -7.62 28.39 -6.54
CA THR A 39 -7.87 29.13 -7.79
C THR A 39 -6.54 29.50 -8.45
N PRO A 40 -6.30 29.22 -9.75
CA PRO A 40 -5.09 29.67 -10.41
C PRO A 40 -5.16 31.19 -10.59
N MET A 41 -4.50 31.96 -9.72
CA MET A 41 -4.25 33.37 -9.97
C MET A 41 -3.14 33.50 -11.01
N THR A 42 -3.45 34.26 -12.06
CA THR A 42 -2.52 34.81 -13.05
C THR A 42 -1.27 35.35 -12.37
N ALA A 43 -0.13 34.67 -12.53
CA ALA A 43 1.14 35.11 -11.98
C ALA A 43 1.74 36.21 -12.87
N THR A 44 1.62 37.46 -12.44
CA THR A 44 2.52 38.53 -12.85
C THR A 44 3.90 38.24 -12.25
N LEU A 45 4.90 38.04 -13.11
CA LEU A 45 6.29 37.81 -12.72
C LEU A 45 6.89 39.08 -12.10
N THR A 46 6.95 39.14 -10.78
CA THR A 46 7.87 40.01 -10.04
C THR A 46 8.87 39.10 -9.31
N PRO A 47 10.19 39.25 -9.52
CA PRO A 47 11.18 38.41 -8.83
C PRO A 47 11.38 38.94 -7.41
N GLU A 48 10.80 38.26 -6.43
CA GLU A 48 11.08 38.51 -5.01
C GLU A 48 12.09 37.49 -4.48
N ALA A 49 13.02 37.99 -3.67
CA ALA A 49 14.20 37.31 -3.12
C ALA A 49 13.83 36.12 -2.19
N PRO A 50 14.79 35.23 -1.85
CA PRO A 50 14.49 33.92 -1.30
C PRO A 50 14.03 34.01 0.17
N THR A 51 12.74 33.77 0.38
CA THR A 51 12.14 33.62 1.72
C THR A 51 12.09 32.15 2.10
N GLU A 52 12.65 31.89 3.29
CA GLU A 52 12.48 30.77 4.23
C GLU A 52 11.65 29.55 3.83
N ALA A 53 12.24 28.39 4.12
CA ALA A 53 11.64 27.06 3.98
C ALA A 53 10.23 26.99 4.57
N THR A 54 9.25 26.95 3.68
CA THR A 54 7.89 26.51 3.98
C THR A 54 7.96 25.07 4.52
N PRO A 55 7.30 24.72 5.64
CA PRO A 55 7.19 23.34 6.05
C PRO A 55 6.48 22.58 4.93
N ALA A 56 7.15 21.58 4.37
CA ALA A 56 6.61 20.76 3.30
C ALA A 56 5.19 20.30 3.70
N ALA A 57 4.20 20.74 2.92
CA ALA A 57 2.83 20.32 3.06
C ALA A 57 2.80 18.78 3.18
N GLY A 58 2.23 18.29 4.28
CA GLY A 58 2.17 16.89 4.64
C GLY A 58 1.31 16.08 3.67
N GLY A 59 1.87 15.75 2.52
CA GLY A 59 1.43 14.61 1.74
C GLY A 59 1.75 13.35 2.54
N LEU A 60 0.76 12.48 2.71
CA LEU A 60 0.99 11.16 3.29
C LEU A 60 2.15 10.49 2.54
N ASN A 61 3.14 10.00 3.26
CA ASN A 61 4.20 9.20 2.64
C ASN A 61 3.52 7.96 2.02
N LEU A 62 3.97 7.49 0.85
CA LEU A 62 3.43 6.28 0.20
C LEU A 62 3.38 5.08 1.18
N THR A 63 4.30 5.07 2.13
CA THR A 63 4.37 4.11 3.23
C THR A 63 3.17 4.22 4.19
N ASP A 64 2.74 5.44 4.53
CA ASP A 64 1.62 5.70 5.44
C ASP A 64 0.30 5.25 4.80
N TRP A 65 0.12 5.52 3.50
CA TRP A 65 -1.06 5.07 2.76
C TRP A 65 -1.12 3.53 2.68
N HIS A 66 0.01 2.87 2.43
CA HIS A 66 0.09 1.40 2.47
C HIS A 66 -0.20 0.83 3.85
N GLU A 67 0.25 1.47 4.93
CA GLU A 67 -0.05 1.03 6.31
C GLU A 67 -1.55 1.16 6.61
N MET A 68 -2.17 2.28 6.23
CA MET A 68 -3.61 2.50 6.44
C MET A 68 -4.48 1.49 5.67
N GLU A 69 -4.16 1.20 4.42
CA GLU A 69 -4.95 0.24 3.63
C GLU A 69 -4.70 -1.21 4.05
N ALA A 70 -3.47 -1.56 4.42
CA ALA A 70 -3.19 -2.89 4.97
C ALA A 70 -3.98 -3.16 6.26
N GLN A 71 -4.32 -2.10 7.02
CA GLN A 71 -5.17 -2.19 8.22
C GLN A 71 -6.65 -2.52 7.92
N ARG A 72 -7.09 -2.48 6.64
CA ARG A 72 -8.48 -2.79 6.24
C ARG A 72 -8.79 -4.28 6.14
N TRP A 73 -7.78 -5.14 6.21
CA TRP A 73 -7.97 -6.58 6.16
C TRP A 73 -8.74 -7.07 7.38
N GLU A 74 -9.87 -7.75 7.18
CA GLU A 74 -10.56 -8.42 8.28
C GLU A 74 -9.93 -9.79 8.57
N ASP A 75 -10.14 -10.30 9.80
CA ASP A 75 -9.59 -11.59 10.22
C ASP A 75 -10.03 -12.72 9.26
N ILE A 76 -11.25 -12.67 8.73
CA ILE A 76 -11.78 -13.67 7.79
C ILE A 76 -11.02 -13.67 6.46
N ASP A 77 -10.61 -12.51 5.94
CA ASP A 77 -9.89 -12.41 4.68
C ASP A 77 -8.45 -12.90 4.83
N VAL A 78 -7.83 -12.60 5.97
CA VAL A 78 -6.50 -13.12 6.31
C VAL A 78 -6.55 -14.65 6.41
N VAL A 79 -7.57 -15.21 7.07
CA VAL A 79 -7.79 -16.66 7.16
C VAL A 79 -7.99 -17.27 5.78
N ASP A 80 -8.86 -16.69 4.94
CA ASP A 80 -9.13 -17.19 3.60
C ASP A 80 -7.86 -17.18 2.73
N LEU A 81 -7.12 -16.08 2.72
CA LEU A 81 -5.86 -15.98 1.98
C LEU A 81 -4.84 -17.04 2.47
N ALA A 82 -4.67 -17.18 3.78
CA ALA A 82 -3.69 -18.09 4.37
C ALA A 82 -4.06 -19.57 4.20
N ASN A 83 -5.35 -19.91 4.16
CA ASN A 83 -5.82 -21.29 4.03
C ASN A 83 -5.91 -21.80 2.59
N ARG A 84 -5.75 -20.93 1.58
CA ARG A 84 -5.75 -21.36 0.18
C ARG A 84 -4.60 -22.32 -0.11
N ASN A 85 -4.86 -23.40 -0.85
CA ASN A 85 -3.84 -24.37 -1.24
C ASN A 85 -3.03 -23.90 -2.47
N THR A 86 -2.38 -22.75 -2.35
CA THR A 86 -1.51 -22.18 -3.39
C THR A 86 -0.10 -21.96 -2.86
N LYS A 87 0.89 -21.86 -3.76
CA LYS A 87 2.26 -21.50 -3.36
C LYS A 87 2.32 -20.10 -2.73
N THR A 88 1.55 -19.15 -3.27
CA THR A 88 1.47 -17.77 -2.74
C THR A 88 1.00 -17.75 -1.30
N ALA A 89 -0.05 -18.50 -0.96
CA ALA A 89 -0.56 -18.61 0.41
C ALA A 89 0.46 -19.26 1.37
N LYS A 90 1.18 -20.29 0.91
CA LYS A 90 2.25 -20.93 1.70
C LYS A 90 3.42 -19.98 1.97
N HIS A 91 3.87 -19.22 0.96
CA HIS A 91 4.90 -18.21 1.14
C HIS A 91 4.42 -17.06 2.03
N TYR A 92 3.15 -16.65 1.87
CA TYR A 92 2.55 -15.63 2.73
C TYR A 92 2.60 -16.03 4.19
N ARG A 93 2.22 -17.26 4.53
CA ARG A 93 2.32 -17.80 5.89
C ARG A 93 3.76 -17.80 6.41
N ALA A 94 4.69 -18.36 5.64
CA ALA A 94 6.09 -18.42 6.06
C ALA A 94 6.69 -17.02 6.33
N ILE A 95 6.38 -16.05 5.47
CA ILE A 95 6.83 -14.67 5.64
C ILE A 95 6.16 -14.00 6.85
N MET A 96 4.85 -14.20 7.04
CA MET A 96 4.12 -13.62 8.17
C MET A 96 4.55 -14.22 9.50
N ASP A 97 4.70 -15.54 9.58
CA ASP A 97 5.19 -16.24 10.79
C ASP A 97 6.56 -15.68 11.18
N GLU A 98 7.50 -15.58 10.22
CA GLU A 98 8.83 -15.01 10.46
C GLU A 98 8.78 -13.55 10.94
N LEU A 99 8.00 -12.69 10.26
CA LEU A 99 7.92 -11.28 10.63
C LEU A 99 7.22 -11.06 11.98
N VAL A 100 6.21 -11.87 12.30
CA VAL A 100 5.42 -11.74 13.54
C VAL A 100 6.12 -12.33 14.76
N ASP A 101 6.89 -13.41 14.57
CA ASP A 101 7.58 -14.06 15.68
C ASP A 101 8.89 -13.33 16.03
N ASN A 102 9.57 -12.74 15.04
CA ASN A 102 10.93 -12.20 15.24
C ASN A 102 11.07 -10.69 15.00
N HIS A 103 10.20 -10.05 14.22
CA HIS A 103 10.48 -8.73 13.63
C HIS A 103 9.29 -7.75 13.61
N VAL A 104 8.42 -7.81 14.62
CA VAL A 104 7.27 -6.88 14.70
C VAL A 104 7.75 -5.44 14.80
N GLY A 105 7.20 -4.58 13.95
CA GLY A 105 7.52 -3.16 13.89
C GLY A 105 8.83 -2.84 13.14
N GLU A 106 9.61 -3.83 12.73
CA GLU A 106 10.90 -3.63 12.07
C GLU A 106 10.81 -3.79 10.55
N TRP A 107 11.54 -2.95 9.82
CA TRP A 107 11.74 -3.13 8.39
C TRP A 107 12.80 -4.20 8.13
N ARG A 108 12.43 -5.26 7.40
CA ARG A 108 13.30 -6.38 7.00
C ARG A 108 13.45 -6.45 5.48
N SER A 109 14.67 -6.68 5.00
CA SER A 109 14.93 -6.75 3.56
C SER A 109 14.50 -8.10 2.99
N ILE A 110 14.34 -8.18 1.67
CA ILE A 110 14.10 -9.46 0.98
C ILE A 110 15.19 -10.50 1.26
N ASP A 111 16.45 -10.06 1.43
CA ASP A 111 17.58 -10.96 1.67
C ASP A 111 17.44 -11.58 3.08
N ASP A 112 17.17 -10.74 4.08
CA ASP A 112 17.00 -11.19 5.47
C ASP A 112 15.82 -12.16 5.63
N ILE A 113 14.71 -11.89 4.92
CA ILE A 113 13.51 -12.74 4.97
C ILE A 113 13.77 -14.06 4.24
N ALA A 114 14.43 -14.04 3.09
CA ALA A 114 14.79 -15.25 2.36
C ALA A 114 15.67 -16.17 3.21
N ASP A 115 16.70 -15.61 3.86
CA ASP A 115 17.61 -16.35 4.73
C ASP A 115 16.88 -16.94 5.94
N ALA A 116 16.00 -16.17 6.59
CA ALA A 116 15.27 -16.64 7.78
C ALA A 116 14.20 -17.69 7.47
N THR A 117 13.47 -17.52 6.36
CA THR A 117 12.39 -18.45 5.97
C THR A 117 12.89 -19.68 5.19
N GLY A 118 14.13 -19.65 4.69
CA GLY A 118 14.67 -20.65 3.78
C GLY A 118 14.04 -20.61 2.37
N LEU A 119 13.27 -19.57 2.06
CA LEU A 119 12.71 -19.36 0.73
C LEU A 119 13.78 -18.85 -0.23
N ASP A 120 13.64 -19.19 -1.50
CA ASP A 120 14.48 -18.60 -2.53
C ASP A 120 14.29 -17.07 -2.59
N ARG A 121 15.40 -16.35 -2.75
CA ARG A 121 15.39 -14.89 -2.79
C ARG A 121 14.48 -14.32 -3.89
N ASP A 122 14.46 -14.93 -5.07
CA ASP A 122 13.60 -14.49 -6.17
C ASP A 122 12.12 -14.80 -5.89
N VAL A 123 11.82 -15.79 -5.05
CA VAL A 123 10.47 -16.04 -4.55
C VAL A 123 10.02 -14.88 -3.65
N VAL A 124 10.85 -14.48 -2.67
CA VAL A 124 10.52 -13.35 -1.76
C VAL A 124 10.42 -12.04 -2.54
N LYS A 125 11.34 -11.80 -3.48
CA LYS A 125 11.32 -10.62 -4.35
C LYS A 125 10.02 -10.52 -5.17
N ASN A 126 9.57 -11.63 -5.74
CA ASN A 126 8.37 -11.66 -6.59
C ASN A 126 7.07 -11.84 -5.79
N PHE A 127 7.15 -12.10 -4.49
CA PHE A 127 6.02 -12.39 -3.62
C PHE A 127 4.92 -11.32 -3.73
N ARG A 128 5.29 -10.04 -3.70
CA ARG A 128 4.32 -8.92 -3.77
C ARG A 128 3.57 -8.87 -5.10
N THR A 129 4.23 -9.17 -6.22
CA THR A 129 3.55 -9.25 -7.52
C THR A 129 2.57 -10.41 -7.54
N GLN A 130 2.94 -11.55 -6.95
CA GLN A 130 2.08 -12.73 -6.89
C GLN A 130 0.89 -12.53 -5.95
N ILE A 131 1.07 -11.85 -4.81
CA ILE A 131 -0.05 -11.55 -3.91
C ILE A 131 -1.02 -10.61 -4.62
N TYR A 132 -0.58 -9.52 -5.26
CA TYR A 132 -1.50 -8.63 -5.98
C TYR A 132 -2.27 -9.32 -7.09
N ARG A 133 -1.60 -10.17 -7.88
CA ARG A 133 -2.29 -10.97 -8.89
C ARG A 133 -3.36 -11.88 -8.27
N HIS A 134 -3.05 -12.47 -7.12
CA HIS A 134 -3.99 -13.30 -6.38
C HIS A 134 -5.17 -12.48 -5.86
N LEU A 135 -4.92 -11.32 -5.26
CA LEU A 135 -5.97 -10.44 -4.73
C LEU A 135 -6.90 -9.97 -5.85
N HIS A 136 -6.37 -9.44 -6.94
CA HIS A 136 -7.16 -8.99 -8.09
C HIS A 136 -8.03 -10.10 -8.71
N ALA A 137 -7.66 -11.37 -8.54
CA ALA A 137 -8.40 -12.50 -9.08
C ALA A 137 -9.48 -13.02 -8.11
N HIS A 138 -9.39 -12.72 -6.82
CA HIS A 138 -10.13 -13.44 -5.78
C HIS A 138 -10.75 -12.57 -4.69
N THR A 139 -10.39 -11.29 -4.61
CA THR A 139 -10.86 -10.36 -3.57
C THR A 139 -11.04 -8.95 -4.15
N ASP A 140 -11.73 -8.09 -3.41
CA ASP A 140 -11.84 -6.66 -3.75
C ASP A 140 -10.67 -5.82 -3.21
N TYR A 141 -9.70 -6.47 -2.55
CA TYR A 141 -8.52 -5.79 -2.01
C TYR A 141 -7.53 -5.46 -3.13
N ILE A 142 -7.08 -4.20 -3.15
CA ILE A 142 -6.06 -3.73 -4.10
C ILE A 142 -4.66 -3.88 -3.50
N LEU A 143 -4.56 -3.88 -2.16
CA LEU A 143 -3.29 -3.95 -1.44
C LEU A 143 -3.10 -5.21 -0.59
N ALA A 144 -1.84 -5.56 -0.41
CA ALA A 144 -1.38 -6.66 0.42
C ALA A 144 -1.67 -6.38 1.91
N PRO A 145 -1.82 -7.43 2.73
CA PRO A 145 -2.15 -7.31 4.16
C PRO A 145 -1.04 -6.71 5.03
N PHE A 146 0.13 -6.40 4.45
CA PHE A 146 1.22 -5.70 5.14
C PHE A 146 2.02 -4.83 4.16
N PRO A 147 2.60 -3.72 4.66
CA PRO A 147 3.31 -2.77 3.83
C PRO A 147 4.63 -3.34 3.31
N GLY A 148 5.09 -2.72 2.23
CA GLY A 148 6.45 -2.90 1.74
C GLY A 148 6.85 -1.71 0.91
N ALA A 149 8.14 -1.39 0.96
CA ALA A 149 8.70 -0.16 0.42
C ALA A 149 10.07 -0.44 -0.17
N TRP A 150 10.48 0.36 -1.14
CA TRP A 150 11.88 0.34 -1.57
C TRP A 150 12.74 0.98 -0.50
N GLY A 151 13.92 0.44 -0.25
CA GLY A 151 14.82 1.00 0.76
C GLY A 151 15.27 2.44 0.44
N ALA A 152 15.17 2.85 -0.82
CA ALA A 152 15.39 4.25 -1.23
C ALA A 152 14.37 5.23 -0.61
N ASP A 153 13.17 4.74 -0.31
CA ASP A 153 12.01 5.53 0.15
C ASP A 153 11.86 5.47 1.68
N LEU A 154 12.66 4.65 2.36
CA LEU A 154 12.68 4.54 3.80
C LEU A 154 13.51 5.66 4.44
N THR A 155 13.17 6.00 5.69
CA THR A 155 13.94 6.94 6.52
C THR A 155 14.45 6.21 7.78
N PRO A 156 15.77 6.08 7.98
CA PRO A 156 16.85 6.47 7.09
C PRO A 156 16.88 5.62 5.81
N ARG A 157 17.44 6.20 4.73
CA ARG A 157 17.56 5.53 3.43
C ARG A 157 18.42 4.26 3.55
N ARG A 158 17.96 3.19 2.91
CA ARG A 158 18.58 1.86 2.92
C ARG A 158 18.98 1.42 1.51
N LYS A 159 19.54 0.20 1.40
CA LYS A 159 19.85 -0.46 0.12
C LYS A 159 18.62 -0.47 -0.79
N GLN A 160 18.81 -0.31 -2.10
CA GLN A 160 17.76 -0.30 -3.13
C GLN A 160 17.19 -1.70 -3.39
N VAL A 161 16.58 -2.28 -2.36
CA VAL A 161 15.81 -3.53 -2.40
C VAL A 161 14.46 -3.28 -1.76
N VAL A 162 13.53 -4.22 -1.93
CA VAL A 162 12.24 -4.15 -1.23
C VAL A 162 12.45 -4.54 0.24
N TRP A 163 11.77 -3.83 1.11
CA TRP A 163 11.69 -4.09 2.54
C TRP A 163 10.23 -4.32 2.91
N TYR A 164 10.01 -5.18 3.89
CA TYR A 164 8.69 -5.48 4.46
C TYR A 164 8.69 -5.16 5.94
N ARG A 165 7.50 -4.83 6.46
CA ARG A 165 7.27 -4.55 7.87
C ARG A 165 5.88 -5.05 8.25
N VAL A 166 5.74 -5.58 9.45
CA VAL A 166 4.44 -5.91 10.04
C VAL A 166 4.24 -5.02 11.26
N SER A 167 3.12 -4.31 11.33
CA SER A 167 2.77 -3.48 12.49
C SER A 167 2.33 -4.32 13.68
N GLU A 168 2.30 -3.75 14.88
CA GLU A 168 1.77 -4.41 16.07
C GLU A 168 0.31 -4.86 15.89
N ALA A 169 -0.50 -4.06 15.21
CA ALA A 169 -1.90 -4.38 14.96
C ALA A 169 -2.04 -5.59 14.01
N GLN A 170 -1.21 -5.64 12.95
CA GLN A 170 -1.16 -6.77 12.03
C GLN A 170 -0.62 -8.03 12.70
N ALA A 171 0.40 -7.91 13.55
CA ALA A 171 0.92 -9.03 14.33
C ALA A 171 -0.14 -9.58 15.30
N ALA A 172 -0.89 -8.69 15.99
CA ALA A 172 -2.00 -9.09 16.83
C ALA A 172 -3.11 -9.79 16.03
N GLN A 173 -3.44 -9.30 14.84
CA GLN A 173 -4.37 -9.96 13.93
C GLN A 173 -3.88 -11.34 13.52
N TRP A 174 -2.63 -11.46 13.07
CA TRP A 174 -2.03 -12.73 12.68
C TRP A 174 -2.14 -13.76 13.82
N ARG A 175 -1.78 -13.38 15.04
CA ARG A 175 -1.87 -14.24 16.22
C ARG A 175 -3.31 -14.69 16.54
N ARG A 176 -4.33 -13.84 16.31
CA ARG A 176 -5.74 -14.23 16.49
C ARG A 176 -6.20 -15.26 15.47
N VAL A 177 -5.68 -15.20 14.24
CA VAL A 177 -6.10 -16.09 13.15
C VAL A 177 -5.31 -17.40 13.11
N LEU A 178 -4.10 -17.47 13.69
CA LEU A 178 -3.27 -18.68 13.73
C LEU A 178 -4.03 -19.98 14.10
N PRO A 179 -4.91 -20.02 15.12
CA PRO A 179 -5.66 -21.23 15.47
C PRO A 179 -6.66 -21.69 14.41
N GLN A 180 -7.02 -20.82 13.46
CA GLN A 180 -7.97 -21.08 12.37
C GLN A 180 -7.27 -21.54 11.09
N LEU A 181 -5.94 -21.51 11.06
CA LEU A 181 -5.16 -21.92 9.89
C LEU A 181 -5.03 -23.44 9.85
N HIS A 182 -5.42 -24.04 8.73
CA HIS A 182 -5.22 -25.47 8.50
C HIS A 182 -3.73 -25.77 8.34
N LYS A 183 -3.27 -26.89 8.92
CA LYS A 183 -1.89 -27.36 8.75
C LYS A 183 -1.68 -27.96 7.37
#